data_AF-A0A7W5E2U5-F1
#
_entry.id   AF-A0A7W5E2U5-F1
#
_cell.length_a   1.000
_cell.length_b   1.000
_cell.length_c   1.000
_cell.angle_alpha   90.00
_cell.angle_beta   90.00
_cell.angle_gamma   90.00
#
_symmetry.space_group_name_H-M   'P 1'
#
loop_
_entity.id
_entity.type
_entity.pdbx_description
1 polymer ?
#
loop_
_entity_poly.entity_id
_entity_poly.type
_entity_poly.pdbx_seq_one_letter_code
_entity_poly.pdbx_strand_id
1 'polypeptide(L)'
;MVRLARRETIDPNEVVVAHICNRTVRRCFLMGDDAQSGKNFDHRKVWIEQYLRQFAANFGIDLLGFAILSNHFHLILRTRPDVVARWSDEEVARRWMMLCPHRRNTDGSPCLPSEPEIKSIAGCPVKTQEIRQRLSSISWWMRLLCQRIAMRANREEQEVGRFWQDRYRATVLTDEASLLACAA
;
A
#
# COMPACT_ATOMS: atom_id res chain seq x y z
N MET A 1 10.07 -14.39 -20.83
CA MET A 1 11.00 -13.58 -20.02
C MET A 1 10.73 -13.90 -18.54
N VAL A 2 11.72 -14.45 -17.84
CA VAL A 2 11.58 -14.81 -16.41
C VAL A 2 11.40 -13.53 -15.60
N ARG A 3 10.32 -13.46 -14.80
CA ARG A 3 10.09 -12.34 -13.89
C ARG A 3 10.82 -12.62 -12.58
N LEU A 4 11.84 -11.83 -12.28
CA LEU A 4 12.55 -11.86 -11.00
C LEU A 4 11.57 -11.68 -9.83
N ALA A 5 11.90 -12.25 -8.67
CA ALA A 5 11.13 -12.00 -7.46
C ALA A 5 11.33 -10.52 -7.07
N ARG A 6 10.28 -9.82 -6.64
CA ARG A 6 10.41 -8.37 -6.41
C ARG A 6 11.39 -7.99 -5.29
N ARG A 7 11.63 -8.91 -4.34
CA ARG A 7 12.70 -8.76 -3.34
C ARG A 7 14.10 -8.73 -3.97
N GLU A 8 14.25 -9.29 -5.17
CA GLU A 8 15.48 -9.28 -5.96
C GLU A 8 15.59 -8.01 -6.82
N THR A 9 14.54 -7.18 -6.84
CA THR A 9 14.50 -5.90 -7.61
C THR A 9 14.44 -4.69 -6.69
N ILE A 10 13.90 -4.82 -5.48
CA ILE A 10 13.84 -3.78 -4.45
C ILE A 10 14.16 -4.43 -3.12
N ASP A 11 15.36 -4.18 -2.60
CA ASP A 11 15.74 -4.61 -1.25
C ASP A 11 14.98 -3.76 -0.22
N PRO A 12 14.16 -4.35 0.66
CA PRO A 12 13.47 -3.61 1.71
C PRO A 12 14.42 -2.99 2.76
N ASN A 13 15.70 -3.38 2.79
CA ASN A 13 16.72 -2.88 3.72
C ASN A 13 17.54 -1.72 3.15
N GLU A 14 17.32 -1.35 1.88
CA GLU A 14 17.93 -0.18 1.26
C GLU A 14 16.93 0.97 1.11
N VAL A 15 17.43 2.20 1.10
CA VAL A 15 16.66 3.39 0.76
C VAL A 15 16.57 3.47 -0.76
N VAL A 16 15.39 3.21 -1.30
CA VAL A 16 15.13 3.12 -2.74
C VAL A 16 13.91 3.96 -3.07
N VAL A 17 14.02 4.79 -4.11
CA VAL A 17 12.87 5.46 -4.73
C VAL A 17 12.42 4.62 -5.92
N ALA A 18 11.13 4.30 -5.99
CA ALA A 18 10.57 3.50 -7.07
C ALA A 18 9.24 4.05 -7.56
N HIS A 19 9.08 4.05 -8.88
CA HIS A 19 7.81 4.24 -9.54
C HIS A 19 7.05 2.91 -9.62
N ILE A 20 5.85 2.89 -9.06
CA ILE A 20 5.00 1.72 -8.94
C ILE A 20 3.73 1.92 -9.75
N CYS A 21 3.37 0.94 -10.57
CA CYS A 21 2.12 0.94 -11.32
C CYS A 21 1.36 -0.37 -11.12
N ASN A 22 0.05 -0.28 -10.92
CA ASN A 22 -0.83 -1.45 -10.98
C ASN A 22 -2.13 -1.15 -11.74
N ARG A 23 -2.56 -2.12 -12.55
CA ARG A 23 -3.70 -2.00 -13.47
C ARG A 23 -4.77 -3.01 -13.13
N THR A 24 -6.02 -2.61 -13.21
CA THR A 24 -7.19 -3.48 -13.01
C THR A 24 -7.40 -4.42 -14.21
N VAL A 25 -8.11 -5.54 -14.01
CA VAL A 25 -8.60 -6.34 -15.15
C VAL A 25 -9.86 -5.74 -15.74
N ARG A 26 -10.18 -6.15 -16.97
CA ARG A 26 -11.54 -6.26 -17.53
C ARG A 26 -12.58 -5.35 -16.88
N ARG A 27 -12.66 -4.08 -17.31
CA ARG A 27 -13.73 -3.15 -16.92
C ARG A 27 -13.94 -2.95 -15.41
N CYS A 28 -12.98 -3.31 -14.57
CA CYS A 28 -12.95 -2.86 -13.18
C CYS A 28 -12.40 -1.44 -13.13
N PHE A 29 -13.12 -0.52 -12.50
CA PHE A 29 -12.73 0.89 -12.40
C PHE A 29 -12.19 1.24 -11.01
N LEU A 30 -11.14 2.06 -10.98
CA LEU A 30 -10.65 2.75 -9.79
C LEU A 30 -11.28 4.12 -9.61
N MET A 31 -11.74 4.76 -10.68
CA MET A 31 -12.48 6.02 -10.71
C MET A 31 -13.04 6.31 -12.11
N GLY A 32 -13.81 7.37 -12.27
CA GLY A 32 -14.36 7.83 -13.55
C GLY A 32 -15.61 7.09 -14.00
N ASP A 33 -16.08 7.46 -15.18
CA ASP A 33 -17.31 6.94 -15.77
C ASP A 33 -17.08 5.67 -16.60
N ASP A 34 -17.93 4.67 -16.40
CA ASP A 34 -18.07 3.54 -17.31
C ASP A 34 -19.19 3.83 -18.31
N ALA A 35 -18.83 4.21 -19.52
CA ALA A 35 -19.77 4.52 -20.59
C ALA A 35 -20.72 3.37 -20.97
N GLN A 36 -20.36 2.11 -20.64
CA GLN A 36 -21.25 0.99 -20.96
C GLN A 36 -22.33 0.77 -19.90
N SER A 37 -21.97 0.76 -18.62
CA SER A 37 -22.95 0.58 -17.54
C SER A 37 -23.63 1.89 -17.11
N GLY A 38 -23.09 3.04 -17.52
CA GLY A 38 -23.54 4.36 -17.08
C GLY A 38 -23.18 4.70 -15.64
N LYS A 39 -22.35 3.88 -14.97
CA LYS A 39 -21.95 4.09 -13.58
C LYS A 39 -20.75 5.03 -13.49
N ASN A 40 -20.76 5.89 -12.48
CA ASN A 40 -19.60 6.69 -12.07
C ASN A 40 -18.93 6.04 -10.85
N PHE A 41 -17.59 6.01 -10.84
CA PHE A 41 -16.79 5.41 -9.78
C PHE A 41 -15.88 6.41 -9.04
N ASP A 42 -16.09 7.73 -9.17
CA ASP A 42 -15.20 8.74 -8.58
C ASP A 42 -15.15 8.70 -7.05
N HIS A 43 -16.21 8.21 -6.41
CA HIS A 43 -16.22 7.96 -4.96
C HIS A 43 -15.10 7.01 -4.52
N ARG A 44 -14.60 6.17 -5.44
CA ARG A 44 -13.48 5.25 -5.17
C ARG A 44 -12.17 5.96 -4.95
N LYS A 45 -11.92 7.05 -5.69
CA LYS A 45 -10.74 7.89 -5.50
C LYS A 45 -10.62 8.36 -4.05
N VAL A 46 -11.73 8.81 -3.45
CA VAL A 46 -11.76 9.34 -2.08
C VAL A 46 -11.22 8.31 -1.07
N TRP A 47 -11.71 7.08 -1.12
CA TRP A 47 -11.27 6.08 -0.15
C TRP A 47 -9.92 5.44 -0.52
N ILE A 48 -9.51 5.45 -1.79
CA ILE A 48 -8.14 5.08 -2.18
C ILE A 48 -7.15 6.08 -1.58
N GLU A 49 -7.41 7.39 -1.70
CA GLU A 49 -6.59 8.44 -1.10
C GLU A 49 -6.53 8.35 0.43
N GLN A 50 -7.65 7.98 1.08
CA GLN A 50 -7.65 7.71 2.53
C GLN A 50 -6.72 6.55 2.89
N TYR A 51 -6.68 5.46 2.10
CA TYR A 51 -5.71 4.39 2.31
C TYR A 51 -4.27 4.85 2.10
N LEU A 52 -4.00 5.63 1.05
CA LEU A 52 -2.67 6.18 0.79
C LEU A 52 -2.19 7.07 1.94
N ARG A 53 -3.05 7.94 2.47
CA ARG A 53 -2.76 8.77 3.65
C ARG A 53 -2.48 7.93 4.89
N GLN A 54 -3.34 6.93 5.16
CA GLN A 54 -3.13 6.03 6.29
C GLN A 54 -1.82 5.26 6.16
N PHE A 55 -1.48 4.83 4.95
CA PHE A 55 -0.27 4.06 4.71
C PHE A 55 0.97 4.93 4.89
N ALA A 56 0.98 6.15 4.34
CA ALA A 56 2.07 7.11 4.51
C ALA A 56 2.30 7.47 5.99
N ALA A 57 1.24 7.50 6.81
CA ALA A 57 1.37 7.78 8.23
C ALA A 57 2.02 6.64 9.05
N ASN A 58 1.86 5.38 8.61
CA ASN A 58 2.17 4.21 9.44
C ASN A 58 3.28 3.30 8.88
N PHE A 59 3.43 3.19 7.56
CA PHE A 59 4.61 2.54 6.98
C PHE A 59 5.84 3.44 7.16
N GLY A 60 7.02 2.83 7.14
CA GLY A 60 8.30 3.52 6.92
C GLY A 60 8.58 3.62 5.43
N ILE A 61 7.62 4.17 4.68
CA ILE A 61 7.69 4.40 3.25
C ILE A 61 7.09 5.77 2.98
N ASP A 62 7.87 6.64 2.36
CA ASP A 62 7.38 7.95 1.97
C ASP A 62 6.62 7.84 0.65
N LEU A 63 5.40 8.39 0.61
CA LEU A 63 4.64 8.57 -0.62
C LEU A 63 4.99 9.94 -1.21
N LEU A 64 5.84 9.96 -2.23
CA LEU A 64 6.35 11.20 -2.85
C LEU A 64 5.38 11.77 -3.87
N GLY A 65 4.57 10.92 -4.49
CA GLY A 65 3.57 11.33 -5.49
C GLY A 65 2.64 10.18 -5.85
N PHE A 66 1.45 10.51 -6.36
CA PHE A 66 0.51 9.52 -6.88
C PHE A 66 -0.37 10.09 -7.99
N ALA A 67 -0.80 9.22 -8.89
CA ALA A 67 -1.87 9.48 -9.84
C ALA A 67 -2.83 8.29 -9.86
N ILE A 68 -4.12 8.56 -9.69
CA ILE A 68 -5.18 7.54 -9.81
C ILE A 68 -5.91 7.85 -11.11
N LEU A 69 -5.94 6.86 -12.01
CA LEU A 69 -6.66 6.91 -13.27
C LEU A 69 -7.81 5.91 -13.23
N SER A 70 -8.63 5.89 -14.29
CA SER A 70 -9.84 5.08 -14.32
C SER A 70 -9.60 3.58 -14.12
N ASN A 71 -8.49 3.03 -14.60
CA ASN A 71 -8.21 1.59 -14.54
C ASN A 71 -6.79 1.24 -14.05
N HIS A 72 -6.01 2.21 -13.58
CA HIS A 72 -4.69 1.98 -13.01
C HIS A 72 -4.28 3.14 -12.12
N PHE A 73 -3.26 2.92 -11.30
CA PHE A 73 -2.63 3.99 -10.53
C PHE A 73 -1.12 3.97 -10.70
N HIS A 74 -0.51 5.10 -10.42
CA HIS A 74 0.93 5.32 -10.32
C HIS A 74 1.25 5.84 -8.92
N LEU A 75 2.26 5.28 -8.27
CA LEU A 75 2.79 5.76 -6.99
C LEU A 75 4.30 5.97 -7.12
N ILE A 76 4.82 7.03 -6.51
CA ILE A 76 6.25 7.21 -6.30
C ILE A 76 6.50 6.97 -4.81
N LEU A 77 7.20 5.88 -4.49
CA LEU A 77 7.44 5.44 -3.12
C LEU A 77 8.92 5.46 -2.81
N ARG A 78 9.30 5.91 -1.61
CA ARG A 78 10.66 5.80 -1.06
C ARG A 78 10.68 4.91 0.16
N THR A 79 11.40 3.78 0.12
CA THR A 79 11.60 2.93 1.31
C THR A 79 12.48 3.65 2.33
N ARG A 80 12.18 3.52 3.62
CA ARG A 80 12.93 4.16 4.72
C ARG A 80 13.32 3.16 5.83
N PRO A 81 14.11 2.12 5.51
CA PRO A 81 14.58 1.17 6.53
C PRO A 81 15.46 1.85 7.58
N ASP A 82 16.15 2.94 7.21
CA ASP A 82 16.92 3.81 8.08
C ASP A 82 16.07 4.48 9.18
N VAL A 83 14.81 4.81 8.89
CA VAL A 83 13.85 5.35 9.86
C VAL A 83 13.26 4.22 10.69
N VAL A 84 12.83 3.14 10.02
CA VAL A 84 12.20 2.00 10.68
C VAL A 84 13.16 1.35 11.68
N ALA A 85 14.46 1.33 11.43
CA ALA A 85 15.47 0.82 12.35
C ALA A 85 15.53 1.57 13.69
N ARG A 86 15.10 2.84 13.73
CA ARG A 86 15.11 3.68 14.94
C ARG A 86 13.86 3.54 15.80
N TRP A 87 12.81 2.90 15.30
CA TRP A 87 11.57 2.73 16.06
C TRP A 87 11.76 1.74 17.19
N SER A 88 11.15 2.02 18.35
CA SER A 88 11.03 1.02 19.41
C SER A 88 10.13 -0.12 18.95
N ASP A 89 10.25 -1.27 19.61
CA ASP A 89 9.39 -2.42 19.33
C ASP A 89 7.90 -2.12 19.58
N GLU A 90 7.61 -1.25 20.55
CA GLU A 90 6.26 -0.75 20.77
C GLU A 90 5.75 0.12 19.62
N GLU A 91 6.60 0.98 19.05
CA GLU A 91 6.21 1.82 17.92
C GLU A 91 5.97 0.99 16.65
N VAL A 92 6.80 -0.03 16.42
CA VAL A 92 6.57 -1.04 15.36
C VAL A 92 5.20 -1.71 15.54
N ALA A 93 4.89 -2.13 16.77
CA ALA A 93 3.61 -2.74 17.09
C ALA A 93 2.43 -1.77 16.87
N ARG A 94 2.51 -0.54 17.39
CA ARG A 94 1.48 0.50 17.24
C ARG A 94 1.16 0.76 15.77
N ARG A 95 2.19 1.07 14.96
CA ARG A 95 2.04 1.34 13.52
C ARG A 95 1.46 0.16 12.75
N TRP A 96 1.92 -1.05 13.06
CA TRP A 96 1.38 -2.26 12.44
C TRP A 96 -0.10 -2.45 12.74
N MET A 97 -0.53 -2.19 13.97
CA MET A 97 -1.95 -2.31 14.34
C MET A 97 -2.82 -1.24 13.68
N MET A 98 -2.28 -0.07 13.36
CA MET A 98 -3.00 0.92 12.55
C MET A 98 -3.19 0.47 11.09
N LEU A 99 -2.29 -0.37 10.56
CA LEU A 99 -2.36 -0.94 9.20
C LEU A 99 -3.15 -2.26 9.15
N CYS A 100 -3.05 -3.07 10.19
CA CYS A 100 -3.67 -4.39 10.27
C CYS A 100 -4.45 -4.50 11.60
N PRO A 101 -5.52 -3.70 11.76
CA PRO A 101 -6.24 -3.63 13.02
C PRO A 101 -7.06 -4.90 13.29
N HIS A 102 -7.05 -5.37 14.53
CA HIS A 102 -7.99 -6.40 15.02
C HIS A 102 -9.37 -5.80 15.26
N ARG A 103 -9.43 -4.52 15.67
CA ARG A 103 -10.65 -3.80 16.02
C ARG A 103 -10.77 -2.53 15.19
N ARG A 104 -11.98 -2.23 14.74
CA ARG A 104 -12.30 -1.02 13.99
C ARG A 104 -13.40 -0.23 14.70
N ASN A 105 -13.32 1.09 14.59
CA ASN A 105 -14.37 2.00 15.02
C ASN A 105 -15.60 1.85 14.11
N THR A 106 -16.71 2.47 14.48
CA THR A 106 -17.97 2.47 13.71
C THR A 106 -17.81 3.05 12.30
N ASP A 107 -16.90 4.01 12.12
CA ASP A 107 -16.54 4.60 10.83
C ASP A 107 -15.57 3.73 10.00
N GLY A 108 -15.17 2.56 10.52
CA GLY A 108 -14.24 1.63 9.88
C GLY A 108 -12.76 1.96 10.07
N SER A 109 -12.41 3.08 10.73
CA SER A 109 -11.03 3.42 11.06
C SER A 109 -10.44 2.44 12.09
N PRO A 110 -9.11 2.21 12.10
CA PRO A 110 -8.48 1.37 13.13
C PRO A 110 -8.70 1.97 14.52
N CYS A 111 -9.11 1.15 15.49
CA CYS A 111 -9.08 1.56 16.88
C CYS A 111 -7.63 1.81 17.33
N LEU A 112 -7.45 2.71 18.29
CA LEU A 112 -6.17 2.81 18.98
C LEU A 112 -5.85 1.48 19.68
N PRO A 113 -4.62 0.97 19.52
CA PRO A 113 -4.21 -0.27 20.15
C PRO A 113 -4.05 -0.05 21.66
N SER A 114 -4.54 -1.00 22.44
CA SER A 114 -4.35 -1.05 23.89
C SER A 114 -2.97 -1.60 24.26
N GLU A 115 -2.53 -1.36 25.50
CA GLU A 115 -1.20 -1.83 25.93
C GLU A 115 -1.03 -3.35 25.87
N PRO A 116 -2.03 -4.19 26.22
CA PRO A 116 -1.94 -5.62 26.01
C PRO A 116 -1.78 -6.00 24.53
N GLU A 117 -2.48 -5.31 23.63
CA GLU A 117 -2.36 -5.53 22.18
C GLU A 117 -0.94 -5.19 21.72
N ILE A 118 -0.39 -4.03 22.10
CA ILE A 118 0.98 -3.63 21.76
C ILE A 118 1.99 -4.66 22.28
N LYS A 119 1.87 -5.06 23.56
CA LYS A 119 2.76 -6.05 24.18
C LYS A 119 2.69 -7.42 23.51
N SER A 120 1.56 -7.80 22.91
CA SER A 120 1.45 -9.07 22.15
C SER A 120 2.33 -9.13 20.91
N ILE A 121 2.74 -7.97 20.39
CA ILE A 121 3.71 -7.86 19.30
C ILE A 121 5.09 -7.57 19.89
N ALA A 122 5.22 -6.46 20.62
CA ALA A 122 6.50 -5.96 21.13
C ALA A 122 7.20 -6.96 22.07
N GLY A 123 6.45 -7.77 22.82
CA GLY A 123 6.99 -8.84 23.68
C GLY A 123 7.44 -10.09 22.93
N CYS A 124 7.26 -10.16 21.60
CA CYS A 124 7.71 -11.26 20.75
C CYS A 124 8.75 -10.75 19.74
N PRO A 125 10.06 -10.93 20.01
CA PRO A 125 11.13 -10.39 19.18
C PRO A 125 11.06 -10.87 17.72
N VAL A 126 10.74 -12.15 17.50
CA VAL A 126 10.62 -12.73 16.15
C VAL A 126 9.52 -12.03 15.35
N LYS A 127 8.33 -11.87 15.95
CA LYS A 127 7.18 -11.21 15.31
C LYS A 127 7.44 -9.73 15.07
N THR A 128 8.06 -9.05 16.04
CA THR A 128 8.39 -7.63 15.91
C THR A 128 9.41 -7.39 14.81
N GLN A 129 10.47 -8.20 14.74
CA GLN A 129 11.48 -8.08 13.70
C GLN A 129 10.90 -8.37 12.30
N GLU A 130 10.02 -9.36 12.18
CA GLU A 130 9.32 -9.62 10.94
C GLU A 130 8.48 -8.39 10.52
N ILE A 131 7.65 -7.87 11.43
CA ILE A 131 6.81 -6.69 11.16
C ILE A 131 7.67 -5.47 10.79
N ARG A 132 8.80 -5.26 11.46
CA ARG A 132 9.75 -4.19 11.17
C ARG A 132 10.19 -4.23 9.71
N GLN A 133 10.58 -5.40 9.19
CA GLN A 133 10.92 -5.56 7.77
C GLN A 133 9.73 -5.28 6.84
N ARG A 134 8.52 -5.70 7.23
CA ARG A 134 7.30 -5.44 6.45
C ARG A 134 6.98 -3.95 6.34
N LEU A 135 7.20 -3.19 7.41
CA LEU A 135 6.90 -1.76 7.48
C LEU A 135 7.78 -0.90 6.55
N SER A 136 8.87 -1.42 6.01
CA SER A 136 9.69 -0.73 4.98
C SER A 136 9.56 -1.38 3.58
N SER A 137 8.66 -2.34 3.39
CA SER A 137 8.57 -3.11 2.14
C SER A 137 7.46 -2.60 1.21
N ILE A 138 7.84 -2.14 0.01
CA ILE A 138 6.89 -1.79 -1.07
C ILE A 138 5.99 -2.97 -1.41
N SER A 139 6.49 -4.20 -1.34
CA SER A 139 5.66 -5.39 -1.58
C SER A 139 4.53 -5.52 -0.56
N TRP A 140 4.79 -5.19 0.71
CA TRP A 140 3.76 -5.20 1.76
C TRP A 140 2.78 -4.05 1.64
N TRP A 141 3.27 -2.83 1.34
CA TRP A 141 2.42 -1.71 0.98
C TRP A 141 1.44 -2.10 -0.14
N MET A 142 1.98 -2.61 -1.25
CA MET A 142 1.17 -2.96 -2.42
C MET A 142 0.23 -4.13 -2.15
N ARG A 143 0.65 -5.12 -1.36
CA ARG A 143 -0.20 -6.23 -0.94
C ARG A 143 -1.44 -5.71 -0.21
N LEU A 144 -1.25 -4.89 0.83
CA LEU A 144 -2.37 -4.38 1.63
C LEU A 144 -3.26 -3.45 0.81
N LEU A 145 -2.67 -2.53 0.03
CA LEU A 145 -3.42 -1.58 -0.79
C LEU A 145 -4.28 -2.29 -1.82
N CYS A 146 -3.67 -3.19 -2.60
CA CYS A 146 -4.36 -3.94 -3.66
C CYS A 146 -5.45 -4.83 -3.09
N GLN A 147 -5.19 -5.50 -1.96
CA GLN A 147 -6.20 -6.34 -1.31
C GLN A 147 -7.41 -5.51 -0.86
N ARG A 148 -7.18 -4.38 -0.17
CA ARG A 148 -8.27 -3.52 0.34
C ARG A 148 -9.11 -2.91 -0.78
N ILE A 149 -8.47 -2.42 -1.85
CA ILE A 149 -9.16 -1.90 -3.03
C ILE A 149 -10.01 -3.00 -3.67
N ALA A 150 -9.41 -4.15 -3.97
CA ALA A 150 -10.10 -5.25 -4.65
C ALA A 150 -11.29 -5.77 -3.84
N MET A 151 -11.12 -6.00 -2.54
CA MET A 151 -12.19 -6.48 -1.68
C MET A 151 -13.35 -5.49 -1.59
N ARG A 152 -13.05 -4.18 -1.48
CA ARG A 152 -14.10 -3.15 -1.38
C ARG A 152 -14.83 -2.98 -2.71
N ALA A 153 -14.10 -2.89 -3.82
CA ALA A 153 -14.68 -2.73 -5.15
C ALA A 153 -15.53 -3.95 -5.56
N ASN A 154 -15.01 -5.17 -5.39
CA ASN A 154 -15.76 -6.39 -5.70
C ASN A 154 -17.03 -6.50 -4.85
N ARG A 155 -16.97 -6.12 -3.56
CA ARG A 155 -18.16 -6.13 -2.69
C ARG A 155 -19.21 -5.12 -3.16
N GLU A 156 -18.79 -3.92 -3.54
CA GLU A 156 -19.67 -2.87 -4.06
C GLU A 156 -20.38 -3.30 -5.34
N GLU A 157 -19.69 -4.03 -6.22
CA GLU A 157 -20.24 -4.52 -7.49
C GLU A 157 -20.88 -5.90 -7.39
N GLN A 158 -20.86 -6.53 -6.20
CA GLN A 158 -21.32 -7.92 -5.98
C GLN A 158 -20.62 -8.94 -6.89
N GLU A 159 -19.37 -8.66 -7.27
CA GLU A 159 -18.59 -9.47 -8.19
C GLU A 159 -17.68 -10.46 -7.46
N VAL A 160 -17.48 -11.62 -8.08
CA VAL A 160 -16.51 -12.62 -7.63
C VAL A 160 -15.36 -12.73 -8.62
N GLY A 161 -14.13 -12.66 -8.12
CA GLY A 161 -12.94 -12.92 -8.92
C GLY A 161 -11.86 -11.85 -8.85
N ARG A 162 -11.03 -11.83 -9.89
CA ARG A 162 -9.79 -11.07 -9.94
C ARG A 162 -10.09 -9.60 -10.24
N PHE A 163 -9.53 -8.69 -9.45
CA PHE A 163 -9.64 -7.24 -9.69
C PHE A 163 -8.39 -6.66 -10.38
N TRP A 164 -7.20 -7.19 -10.09
CA TRP A 164 -5.92 -6.70 -10.63
C TRP A 164 -5.42 -7.56 -11.78
N GLN A 165 -5.00 -6.95 -12.90
CA GLN A 165 -4.52 -7.67 -14.08
C GLN A 165 -3.34 -8.56 -13.80
N ASP A 166 -2.42 -8.06 -12.99
CA ASP A 166 -1.21 -8.78 -12.65
C ASP A 166 -0.69 -8.30 -11.30
N ARG A 167 0.45 -8.87 -10.93
CA ARG A 167 1.43 -8.29 -10.06
C ARG A 167 1.74 -6.84 -10.48
N TYR A 168 1.76 -5.91 -9.51
CA TYR A 168 2.27 -4.56 -9.73
C TYR A 168 3.67 -4.56 -10.38
N ARG A 169 3.92 -3.54 -11.19
CA ARG A 169 5.21 -3.22 -11.83
C ARG A 169 5.95 -2.20 -10.99
N ALA A 170 7.27 -2.31 -10.95
CA ALA A 170 8.13 -1.38 -10.26
C ALA A 170 9.35 -1.05 -11.11
N THR A 171 9.71 0.23 -11.13
CA THR A 171 10.92 0.76 -11.75
C THR A 171 11.66 1.58 -10.70
N VAL A 172 12.88 1.18 -10.37
CA VAL A 172 13.75 1.96 -9.46
C VAL A 172 14.17 3.24 -10.18
N LEU A 173 14.08 4.37 -9.49
CA LEU A 173 14.45 5.69 -9.99
C LEU A 173 15.82 6.03 -9.41
N THR A 174 16.83 6.14 -10.28
CA THR A 174 18.24 6.30 -9.89
C THR A 174 18.72 7.73 -9.88
N ASP A 175 17.95 8.66 -10.45
CA ASP A 175 18.31 10.07 -10.62
C ASP A 175 17.09 10.99 -10.58
N GLU A 176 17.34 12.28 -10.34
CA GLU A 176 16.31 13.32 -10.26
C GLU A 176 15.56 13.50 -11.59
N ALA A 177 16.22 13.32 -12.73
CA ALA A 177 15.59 13.44 -14.04
C ALA A 177 14.51 12.36 -14.23
N SER A 178 14.79 11.13 -13.82
CA SER A 178 13.84 10.00 -13.84
C SER A 178 12.67 10.22 -12.88
N LEU A 179 12.94 10.85 -11.73
CA LEU A 179 11.91 11.24 -10.77
C LEU A 179 10.97 12.30 -11.37
N LEU A 180 11.53 13.37 -11.93
CA LEU A 180 10.78 14.45 -12.57
C LEU A 180 9.97 13.94 -13.77
N ALA A 181 10.56 13.07 -14.59
CA ALA A 181 9.88 12.46 -15.75
C ALA A 181 8.69 11.59 -15.35
N CYS A 182 8.70 10.97 -14.16
CA CYS A 182 7.57 10.19 -13.66
C CYS A 182 6.53 11.05 -12.91
N ALA A 183 6.88 12.27 -12.51
CA ALA A 183 6.03 13.18 -11.76
C ALA A 183 5.31 14.21 -12.66
N ALA A 184 5.73 14.33 -13.92
CA ALA A 184 5.18 15.23 -14.93
C ALA A 184 3.91 14.69 -15.60
#